data_AF-A0A1J3ENV1-F1
#
_entry.id   AF-A0A1J3ENV1-F1
#
_cell.length_a   1.000
_cell.length_b   1.000
_cell.length_c   1.000
_cell.angle_alpha   90.00
_cell.angle_beta   90.00
_cell.angle_gamma   90.00
#
_symmetry.space_group_name_H-M   'P 1'
#
loop_
_entity.id
_entity.type
_entity.pdbx_description
1 polymer ?
#
loop_
_entity_poly.entity_id
_entity_poly.type
_entity_poly.pdbx_seq_one_letter_code
_entity_poly.pdbx_strand_id
1 'polypeptide(L)'
;RGQNFADWKLLVENQTGKKPYTPQQNGVSERMNRTIMDKVRSMLQETGLEGKFWAEAASTAVYIINRSPSSAIEFEVPEHLQR
;
A
#
# COMPACT_ATOMS: atom_id res chain seq x y z
N ARG A 1 25.67 -2.02 29.36
CA ARG A 1 25.77 -1.12 28.19
C ARG A 1 24.90 -1.73 27.09
N GLY A 2 23.59 -1.44 27.15
CA GLY A 2 22.65 -1.94 26.13
C GLY A 2 22.76 -1.06 24.89
N GLN A 3 22.87 -1.68 23.72
CA GLN A 3 22.77 -0.96 22.46
C GLN A 3 21.44 -0.21 22.42
N ASN A 4 21.47 1.10 22.14
CA ASN A 4 20.25 1.89 22.02
C ASN A 4 19.53 1.47 20.73
N PHE A 5 18.20 1.56 20.72
CA PHE A 5 17.37 1.37 19.52
C PHE A 5 17.88 2.19 18.31
N ALA A 6 18.46 3.38 18.57
CA ALA A 6 19.11 4.21 17.56
C ALA A 6 20.30 3.51 16.87
N ASP A 7 21.13 2.77 17.61
CA ASP A 7 22.30 2.06 17.08
C ASP A 7 21.88 0.87 16.22
N TRP A 8 20.83 0.15 16.65
CA TRP A 8 20.23 -0.94 15.87
C TRP A 8 19.64 -0.44 14.55
N LYS A 9 18.95 0.71 14.59
CA LYS A 9 18.34 1.30 13.41
C LYS A 9 19.39 1.72 12.36
N LEU A 10 20.48 2.35 12.81
CA LEU A 10 21.64 2.71 11.97
C LEU A 10 22.33 1.50 11.34
N LEU A 11 22.48 0.40 12.10
CA LEU A 11 23.07 -0.84 11.60
C LEU A 11 22.20 -1.48 10.50
N VAL A 12 20.89 -1.53 10.69
CA VAL A 12 19.95 -2.08 9.70
C VAL A 12 19.91 -1.23 8.42
N GLU A 13 19.94 0.10 8.55
CA GLU A 13 19.93 1.04 7.42
C GLU A 13 21.20 0.93 6.56
N ASN A 14 22.37 0.69 7.17
CA ASN A 14 23.64 0.59 6.45
C ASN A 14 23.89 -0.80 5.84
N GLN A 15 23.30 -1.88 6.38
CA GLN A 15 23.51 -3.24 5.90
C GLN A 15 22.60 -3.65 4.73
N THR A 16 21.46 -2.96 4.52
CA THR A 16 20.44 -3.41 3.56
C THR A 16 20.53 -2.78 2.17
N GLY A 17 21.39 -1.77 1.95
CA GLY A 17 21.49 -1.04 0.67
C GLY A 17 20.18 -0.36 0.22
N LYS A 18 19.11 -0.49 1.01
CA LYS A 18 17.83 0.16 0.84
C LYS A 18 17.85 1.46 1.64
N LYS A 19 17.54 2.55 0.96
CA LYS A 19 17.31 3.87 1.55
C LYS A 19 16.48 3.70 2.84
N PRO A 20 16.87 4.34 3.97
CA PRO A 20 16.07 4.31 5.19
C PRO A 20 14.62 4.63 4.84
N TYR A 21 13.68 3.87 5.38
CA TYR A 21 12.24 4.12 5.34
C TYR A 21 11.95 5.63 5.43
N THR A 22 11.86 6.31 4.29
CA THR A 22 11.71 7.77 4.29
C THR A 22 10.27 8.06 4.70
N PRO A 23 10.02 8.96 5.66
CA PRO A 23 8.66 9.31 6.06
C PRO A 23 7.77 9.69 4.87
N GLN A 24 8.37 10.30 3.85
CA GLN A 24 7.71 10.69 2.60
C GLN A 24 7.23 9.47 1.79
N GLN A 25 8.02 8.40 1.69
CA GLN A 25 7.62 7.15 1.01
C GLN A 25 6.57 6.37 1.82
N ASN A 26 6.65 6.43 3.15
CA ASN A 26 5.60 5.88 4.01
C ASN A 26 4.28 6.61 3.82
N GLY A 27 4.28 7.93 3.74
CA GLY A 27 3.06 8.69 3.54
C GLY A 27 2.33 8.32 2.24
N VAL A 28 3.06 8.00 1.16
CA VAL A 28 2.46 7.51 -0.10
C VAL A 28 1.85 6.12 0.10
N SER A 29 2.60 5.21 0.72
CA SER A 29 2.16 3.82 0.96
C SER A 29 0.95 3.77 1.92
N GLU A 30 0.97 4.56 2.98
CA GLU A 30 -0.11 4.68 3.96
C GLU A 30 -1.41 5.22 3.35
N ARG A 31 -1.31 6.19 2.44
CA ARG A 31 -2.48 6.70 1.70
C ARG A 31 -3.10 5.61 0.84
N MET A 32 -2.29 4.88 0.07
CA MET A 32 -2.79 3.82 -0.79
C MET A 32 -3.41 2.67 0.02
N ASN A 33 -2.77 2.25 1.11
CA ASN A 33 -3.29 1.21 1.98
C ASN A 33 -4.65 1.59 2.58
N ARG A 34 -4.84 2.86 2.95
CA ARG A 34 -6.15 3.37 3.41
C ARG A 34 -7.20 3.29 2.31
N THR A 35 -6.88 3.76 1.10
CA THR A 35 -7.80 3.69 -0.06
C THR A 35 -8.22 2.24 -0.37
N ILE A 36 -7.28 1.29 -0.32
CA ILE A 36 -7.59 -0.14 -0.53
C ILE A 36 -8.55 -0.63 0.54
N MET A 37 -8.25 -0.37 1.82
CA MET A 37 -9.10 -0.82 2.93
C MET A 37 -10.50 -0.19 2.92
N ASP A 38 -10.62 1.07 2.51
CA ASP A 38 -11.92 1.73 2.37
C ASP A 38 -12.75 1.05 1.27
N LYS A 39 -12.15 0.73 0.11
CA LYS A 39 -12.82 -0.03 -0.96
C LYS A 39 -13.22 -1.43 -0.51
N VAL A 40 -12.34 -2.13 0.21
CA VAL A 40 -12.64 -3.47 0.76
C VAL A 40 -13.88 -3.42 1.64
N ARG A 41 -13.95 -2.46 2.56
CA ARG A 41 -15.11 -2.30 3.45
C ARG A 41 -16.39 -2.01 2.66
N SER A 42 -16.33 -1.10 1.69
CA SER A 42 -17.48 -0.78 0.83
C SER A 42 -17.95 -1.99 0.04
N MET A 43 -17.04 -2.76 -0.57
CA MET A 43 -17.40 -3.97 -1.34
C MET A 43 -18.05 -5.04 -0.46
N LEU A 44 -17.49 -5.31 0.73
CA LEU A 44 -18.07 -6.28 1.65
C LEU A 44 -19.46 -5.84 2.15
N GLN A 45 -19.63 -4.54 2.43
CA GLN A 45 -20.93 -3.99 2.82
C GLN A 45 -21.96 -4.06 1.69
N GLU A 46 -21.59 -3.70 0.47
CA GLU A 46 -22.48 -3.70 -0.70
C GLU A 46 -22.92 -5.12 -1.09
N THR A 47 -22.00 -6.08 -1.02
CA THR A 47 -22.28 -7.48 -1.36
C THR A 47 -22.92 -8.28 -0.22
N GLY A 48 -22.93 -7.73 1.00
CA GLY A 48 -23.37 -8.45 2.20
C GLY A 48 -22.47 -9.62 2.59
N LEU A 49 -21.23 -9.66 2.07
CA LEU A 49 -20.28 -10.73 2.34
C LEU A 49 -19.64 -10.57 3.72
N GLU A 50 -19.41 -11.71 4.39
CA GLU A 50 -18.72 -11.76 5.67
C GLU A 50 -17.26 -11.29 5.53
N GLY A 51 -16.70 -10.74 6.62
CA GLY A 51 -15.32 -10.26 6.67
C GLY A 51 -14.24 -11.31 6.38
N LYS A 52 -14.58 -12.61 6.33
CA LYS A 52 -13.67 -13.68 5.91
C LYS A 52 -13.20 -13.52 4.45
N PHE A 53 -13.99 -12.85 3.62
CA PHE A 53 -13.69 -12.59 2.21
C PHE A 53 -12.84 -11.32 1.97
N TRP A 54 -12.20 -10.79 3.01
CA TRP A 54 -11.42 -9.55 2.92
C TRP A 54 -10.26 -9.66 1.93
N ALA A 55 -9.67 -10.85 1.77
CA ALA A 55 -8.53 -11.07 0.88
C ALA A 55 -8.95 -10.98 -0.60
N GLU A 56 -10.09 -11.59 -0.94
CA GLU A 56 -10.70 -11.54 -2.27
C GLU A 56 -11.19 -10.13 -2.60
N ALA A 57 -11.82 -9.45 -1.63
CA ALA A 57 -12.22 -8.07 -1.76
C ALA A 57 -11.00 -7.14 -1.94
N ALA A 58 -9.89 -7.39 -1.24
CA ALA A 58 -8.66 -6.61 -1.38
C ALA A 58 -8.01 -6.82 -2.75
N SER A 59 -7.93 -8.08 -3.21
CA SER A 59 -7.44 -8.39 -4.55
C SER A 59 -8.28 -7.70 -5.63
N THR A 60 -9.61 -7.71 -5.47
CA THR A 60 -10.54 -7.03 -6.39
C THR A 60 -10.35 -5.52 -6.35
N ALA A 61 -10.22 -4.93 -5.16
CA ALA A 61 -9.97 -3.49 -4.99
C ALA A 61 -8.67 -3.06 -5.68
N VAL A 62 -7.57 -3.80 -5.50
CA VAL A 62 -6.29 -3.54 -6.15
C VAL A 62 -6.40 -3.69 -7.67
N TYR A 63 -7.08 -4.74 -8.14
CA TYR A 63 -7.32 -4.94 -9.57
C TYR A 63 -8.05 -3.76 -10.21
N ILE A 64 -9.12 -3.26 -9.57
CA ILE A 64 -9.85 -2.09 -10.04
C ILE A 64 -8.98 -0.83 -10.01
N ILE A 65 -8.24 -0.58 -8.94
CA ILE A 65 -7.35 0.59 -8.82
C ILE A 65 -6.32 0.58 -9.96
N ASN A 66 -5.69 -0.55 -10.22
CA ASN A 66 -4.63 -0.66 -11.23
C ASN A 66 -5.17 -0.53 -12.66
N ARG A 67 -6.47 -0.72 -12.87
CA ARG A 67 -7.14 -0.67 -14.18
C ARG A 67 -8.01 0.57 -14.40
N SER A 68 -8.13 1.41 -13.38
CA SER A 68 -8.91 2.64 -13.48
C SER A 68 -7.98 3.79 -13.88
N PRO A 69 -8.43 4.67 -14.79
CA PRO A 69 -7.77 5.95 -15.05
C PRO A 69 -7.49 6.68 -13.74
N SER A 70 -6.23 7.06 -13.53
CA SER A 70 -5.83 7.77 -12.32
C SER A 70 -5.37 9.17 -12.65
N SER A 71 -5.96 10.17 -12.01
CA SER A 71 -5.56 11.58 -12.17
C SER A 71 -4.11 11.84 -11.75
N ALA A 72 -3.52 10.96 -10.93
CA ALA A 72 -2.11 11.03 -10.55
C ALA A 72 -1.15 10.72 -11.71
N ILE A 73 -1.65 10.13 -12.80
CA ILE A 73 -0.88 9.75 -14.00
C ILE A 73 -1.59 10.22 -15.27
N GLU A 74 -2.14 11.43 -15.26
CA GLU A 74 -2.80 12.04 -16.44
C GLU A 74 -3.98 11.22 -16.99
N PHE A 75 -4.68 10.50 -16.11
CA PHE A 75 -5.77 9.58 -16.46
C PHE A 75 -5.34 8.35 -17.28
N GLU A 76 -4.05 8.05 -17.31
CA GLU A 76 -3.57 6.75 -17.75
C GLU A 76 -3.98 5.64 -16.78
N VAL A 77 -3.87 4.40 -17.26
CA VAL A 77 -4.13 3.21 -16.45
C VAL A 77 -2.83 2.76 -15.78
N PRO A 78 -2.78 2.65 -14.43
CA PRO A 78 -1.53 2.31 -13.73
C PRO A 78 -0.86 1.01 -14.20
N GLU A 79 -1.64 0.00 -14.57
CA GLU A 79 -1.12 -1.26 -15.11
C GLU A 79 -0.27 -1.07 -16.39
N HIS A 80 -0.58 -0.07 -17.22
CA HIS A 80 0.16 0.19 -18.46
C HIS A 80 1.54 0.83 -18.22
N LEU A 81 1.76 1.44 -17.06
CA LEU A 81 3.04 2.06 -16.71
C LEU A 81 4.04 1.07 -16.10
N GLN A 82 3.59 -0.16 -15.79
CA GLN A 82 4.39 -1.20 -15.15
C GLN A 82 4.89 -2.27 -16.14
N ARG A 83 4.57 -2.13 -17.42
CA ARG A 83 5.08 -2.94 -18.53
C ARG A 83 6.17 -2.21 -19.30
#